data_AF-A0A6V7HMG8-F1
#
_entry.id   AF-A0A6V7HMG8-F1
#
_cell.length_a   1.000
_cell.length_b   1.000
_cell.length_c   1.000
_cell.angle_alpha   90.00
_cell.angle_beta   90.00
_cell.angle_gamma   90.00
#
_symmetry.space_group_name_H-M   'P 1'
#
loop_
_entity.id
_entity.type
_entity.pdbx_description
1 polymer ?
#
loop_
_entity_poly.entity_id
_entity_poly.type
_entity_poly.pdbx_seq_one_letter_code
_entity_poly.pdbx_strand_id
1 'polypeptide(L)'
;ELYSLFKKLNEKIAFMTENIPWELVEQSVNITNLDNAYSSTPVTLASANTPAPSATKGHLTNITNLDNTATENVKDCRKALFRMDEDVYTIEPLTQEEFTKIPKYMIGRQSLVNVNAFIATINQIMKAKYSLLALGKIGAKKKGEFDLFMQFKKEEADLKGTGR
;
A
#
# COMPACT_ATOMS: atom_id res chain seq x y z
N GLU A 1 10.91 -10.25 -38.76
CA GLU A 1 10.18 -10.09 -37.47
C GLU A 1 10.86 -10.79 -36.29
N LEU A 2 11.29 -12.05 -36.42
CA LEU A 2 11.95 -12.81 -35.35
C LEU A 2 13.21 -12.13 -34.75
N TYR A 3 14.04 -11.51 -35.59
CA TYR A 3 15.24 -10.79 -35.15
C TYR A 3 14.93 -9.59 -34.23
N SER A 4 13.84 -8.87 -34.50
CA SER A 4 13.41 -7.74 -33.66
C SER A 4 12.91 -8.22 -32.30
N LEU A 5 12.24 -9.38 -32.27
CA LEU A 5 11.79 -10.02 -31.03
C LEU A 5 12.98 -10.48 -30.18
N PHE A 6 13.99 -11.08 -30.81
CA PHE A 6 15.22 -11.52 -30.12
C PHE A 6 15.98 -10.33 -29.54
N LYS A 7 16.08 -9.22 -30.28
CA LYS A 7 16.72 -7.99 -29.79
C LYS A 7 16.01 -7.42 -28.57
N LYS A 8 14.67 -7.33 -28.61
CA LYS A 8 13.85 -6.87 -27.47
C LYS A 8 14.01 -7.78 -26.24
N LEU A 9 14.12 -9.09 -26.46
CA LEU A 9 14.32 -10.04 -25.37
C LEU A 9 15.71 -9.85 -24.74
N ASN A 10 16.76 -9.68 -25.54
CA ASN A 10 18.11 -9.41 -25.02
C ASN A 10 18.20 -8.09 -24.26
N GLU A 11 17.59 -7.02 -24.77
CA GLU A 11 17.51 -5.73 -24.07
C GLU A 11 16.78 -5.87 -22.73
N LYS A 12 15.70 -6.64 -22.69
CA LYS A 12 14.95 -6.92 -21.46
C LYS A 12 15.76 -7.76 -20.47
N ILE A 13 16.49 -8.77 -20.94
CA ILE A 13 17.35 -9.60 -20.09
C ILE A 13 18.46 -8.73 -19.47
N ALA A 14 19.12 -7.89 -20.27
CA ALA A 14 20.17 -6.98 -19.79
C ALA A 14 19.65 -6.01 -18.72
N PHE A 15 18.48 -5.40 -18.98
CA PHE A 15 17.84 -4.51 -18.00
C PHE A 15 17.49 -5.24 -16.71
N MET A 16 16.94 -6.45 -16.80
CA MET A 16 16.61 -7.26 -15.62
C MET A 16 17.87 -7.63 -14.85
N THR A 17 18.98 -7.98 -15.50
CA THR A 17 20.24 -8.34 -14.81
C THR A 17 20.88 -7.18 -14.09
N GLU A 18 20.77 -5.96 -14.60
CA GLU A 18 21.39 -4.76 -14.01
C GLU A 18 20.59 -4.22 -12.82
N ASN A 19 19.29 -4.50 -12.77
CA ASN A 19 18.38 -4.00 -11.74
C ASN A 19 18.06 -5.04 -10.65
N ILE A 20 18.83 -6.13 -10.57
CA ILE A 20 18.68 -7.09 -9.47
C ILE A 20 19.40 -6.53 -8.24
N PRO A 21 18.71 -6.37 -7.10
CA PRO A 21 19.34 -5.97 -5.85
C PRO A 21 20.40 -7.01 -5.44
N TRP A 22 21.58 -6.54 -5.05
CA TRP A 22 22.75 -7.38 -4.76
C TRP A 22 22.49 -8.38 -3.61
N GLU A 23 21.55 -8.06 -2.71
CA GLU A 23 21.11 -8.92 -1.61
C GLU A 23 20.54 -10.26 -2.10
N LEU A 24 19.90 -10.28 -3.28
CA LEU A 24 19.39 -11.52 -3.89
C LEU A 24 20.50 -12.34 -4.56
N VAL A 25 21.55 -11.66 -5.03
CA VAL A 25 22.71 -12.31 -5.64
C VAL A 25 23.48 -13.10 -4.58
N GLU A 26 23.71 -12.53 -3.39
CA GLU A 26 24.38 -13.23 -2.29
C GLU A 26 23.62 -14.48 -1.81
N GLN A 27 22.28 -14.41 -1.76
CA GLN A 27 21.45 -15.57 -1.43
C GLN A 27 21.58 -16.67 -2.48
N SER A 28 21.66 -16.32 -3.77
CA SER A 28 21.84 -17.30 -4.85
C SER A 28 23.22 -17.97 -4.84
N VAL A 29 24.29 -17.21 -4.53
CA VAL A 29 25.66 -17.74 -4.45
C VAL A 29 25.83 -18.67 -3.24
N ASN A 30 25.19 -18.35 -2.12
CA ASN A 30 25.17 -19.23 -0.94
C ASN A 30 24.43 -20.55 -1.19
N ILE A 31 23.42 -20.56 -2.06
CA ILE A 31 22.72 -21.80 -2.46
C ILE A 31 23.62 -22.65 -3.36
N THR A 32 24.32 -22.06 -4.34
CA THR A 32 25.24 -22.81 -5.21
C THR A 32 26.47 -23.37 -4.52
N ASN A 33 26.88 -22.80 -3.38
CA ASN A 33 27.97 -23.35 -2.55
C ASN A 33 27.52 -24.53 -1.67
N LEU A 34 26.22 -24.84 -1.60
CA LEU A 34 25.70 -26.00 -0.90
C LEU A 34 25.56 -27.25 -1.78
N ASP A 35 25.68 -27.12 -3.11
CA ASP A 35 25.41 -28.19 -4.08
C ASP A 35 26.66 -28.95 -4.56
N ASN A 36 27.72 -28.98 -3.75
CA ASN A 36 28.89 -29.85 -3.99
C ASN A 36 29.01 -31.02 -2.99
N ALA A 37 27.89 -31.46 -2.42
CA ALA A 37 27.82 -32.72 -1.70
C ALA A 37 26.44 -33.39 -1.90
N TYR A 38 26.42 -34.35 -2.83
CA TYR A 38 25.44 -35.43 -2.97
C TYR A 38 24.05 -35.12 -3.54
N SER A 39 23.93 -35.52 -4.82
CA SER A 39 22.94 -36.51 -5.29
C SER A 39 21.48 -36.09 -5.45
N SER A 40 21.10 -35.97 -6.73
CA SER A 40 19.79 -36.22 -7.34
C SER A 40 18.75 -36.91 -6.45
N THR A 41 17.59 -36.28 -6.25
CA THR A 41 16.30 -37.00 -6.14
C THR A 41 15.16 -36.21 -6.80
N PRO A 42 14.22 -36.90 -7.48
CA PRO A 42 13.22 -36.28 -8.34
C PRO A 42 11.98 -35.77 -7.58
N VAL A 43 11.37 -34.74 -8.16
CA VAL A 43 10.03 -34.21 -7.82
C VAL A 43 9.01 -35.35 -7.74
N THR A 44 8.37 -35.51 -6.58
CA THR A 44 7.23 -36.43 -6.43
C THR A 44 6.02 -35.65 -5.90
N LEU A 45 4.96 -35.60 -6.71
CA LEU A 45 3.60 -35.21 -6.33
C LEU A 45 3.04 -36.21 -5.33
N ALA A 46 2.60 -35.76 -4.16
CA ALA A 46 1.70 -36.56 -3.31
C ALA A 46 0.76 -35.68 -2.48
N SER A 47 -0.50 -36.10 -2.55
CA SER A 47 -1.71 -35.53 -2.00
C SER A 47 -2.02 -36.08 -0.59
N ALA A 48 -2.62 -35.22 0.23
CA ALA A 48 -3.56 -35.48 1.34
C ALA A 48 -3.14 -36.24 2.62
N ASN A 49 -3.50 -35.60 3.75
CA ASN A 49 -3.87 -36.11 5.09
C ASN A 49 -2.81 -36.07 6.24
N THR A 50 -3.14 -35.22 7.23
CA THR A 50 -2.74 -35.03 8.66
C THR A 50 -2.35 -36.27 9.50
N PRO A 51 -1.82 -36.18 10.76
CA PRO A 51 -1.46 -35.03 11.64
C PRO A 51 -0.07 -35.10 12.37
N ALA A 52 0.23 -34.03 13.14
CA ALA A 52 1.35 -33.69 14.08
C ALA A 52 1.80 -34.83 15.08
N PRO A 53 2.87 -34.73 15.95
CA PRO A 53 3.42 -33.52 16.61
C PRO A 53 4.93 -33.46 17.04
N SER A 54 5.35 -32.26 17.50
CA SER A 54 6.20 -31.98 18.70
C SER A 54 7.50 -31.20 18.50
N ALA A 55 7.53 -30.02 19.14
CA ALA A 55 8.64 -29.31 19.82
C ALA A 55 10.01 -29.15 19.10
N THR A 56 10.56 -27.95 19.00
CA THR A 56 11.39 -27.40 20.09
C THR A 56 11.49 -25.87 20.01
N LYS A 57 11.35 -25.24 21.19
CA LYS A 57 11.51 -23.81 21.47
C LYS A 57 12.94 -23.31 21.23
N GLY A 58 13.08 -22.14 20.62
CA GLY A 58 14.25 -21.29 20.73
C GLY A 58 13.78 -19.84 20.96
N HIS A 59 13.98 -19.35 22.18
CA HIS A 59 13.65 -18.01 22.64
C HIS A 59 14.95 -17.19 22.71
N LEU A 60 14.96 -15.99 22.14
CA LEU A 60 15.86 -14.90 22.55
C LEU A 60 15.22 -13.55 22.24
N THR A 61 15.47 -12.62 23.14
CA THR A 61 14.64 -11.49 23.57
C THR A 61 14.98 -10.14 22.92
N ASN A 62 13.95 -9.28 22.90
CA ASN A 62 13.95 -7.82 23.12
C ASN A 62 14.77 -6.90 22.19
N ILE A 63 14.07 -6.24 21.26
CA ILE A 63 14.29 -4.83 20.94
C ILE A 63 12.92 -4.12 20.92
N THR A 64 12.90 -2.94 21.53
CA THR A 64 11.79 -2.09 21.94
C THR A 64 10.96 -1.47 20.81
N ASN A 65 9.64 -1.39 21.04
CA ASN A 65 8.65 -0.45 20.48
C ASN A 65 8.81 -0.03 19.01
N LEU A 66 8.07 -0.72 18.13
CA LEU A 66 7.67 -0.16 16.84
C LEU A 66 6.18 -0.46 16.63
N ASP A 67 5.44 0.59 16.30
CA ASP A 67 3.98 0.63 16.22
C ASP A 67 3.35 -0.56 15.48
N ASN A 68 2.31 -1.10 16.11
CA ASN A 68 1.41 -2.12 15.59
C ASN A 68 0.65 -1.63 14.35
N THR A 69 1.20 -1.80 13.14
CA THR A 69 0.39 -1.92 11.91
C THR A 69 1.07 -2.75 10.83
N ALA A 70 1.43 -4.00 11.09
CA ALA A 70 1.73 -4.94 10.01
C ALA A 70 1.74 -6.38 10.53
N THR A 71 0.60 -7.07 10.42
CA THR A 71 0.52 -8.54 10.27
C THR A 71 -0.94 -8.96 10.07
N GLU A 72 -1.63 -8.34 9.12
CA GLU A 72 -2.75 -9.04 8.49
C GLU A 72 -2.17 -9.86 7.34
N ASN A 73 -2.24 -11.18 7.47
CA ASN A 73 -1.97 -12.18 6.44
C ASN A 73 -2.29 -11.65 5.03
N VAL A 74 -1.28 -11.35 4.23
CA VAL A 74 -1.44 -10.88 2.85
C VAL A 74 -1.83 -12.07 1.97
N LYS A 75 -3.11 -12.48 2.06
CA LYS A 75 -3.69 -13.54 1.22
C LYS A 75 -3.87 -13.11 -0.24
N ASP A 76 -3.82 -11.82 -0.52
CA ASP A 76 -3.98 -11.26 -1.87
C ASP A 76 -2.77 -10.41 -2.28
N CYS A 77 -1.77 -11.05 -2.89
CA CYS A 77 -0.60 -10.40 -3.49
C CYS A 77 -1.01 -9.32 -4.51
N ARG A 78 -2.11 -9.53 -5.25
CA ARG A 78 -2.70 -8.52 -6.15
C ARG A 78 -3.09 -7.24 -5.41
N LYS A 79 -3.69 -7.36 -4.22
CA LYS A 79 -4.12 -6.21 -3.42
C LYS A 79 -2.96 -5.51 -2.72
N ALA A 80 -1.79 -6.15 -2.63
CA ALA A 80 -0.56 -5.51 -2.15
C ALA A 80 0.19 -4.79 -3.27
N LEU A 81 0.29 -5.40 -4.46
CA LEU A 81 1.01 -4.83 -5.61
C LEU A 81 0.28 -3.67 -6.30
N PHE A 82 -1.05 -3.61 -6.21
CA PHE A 82 -1.86 -2.54 -6.80
C PHE A 82 -2.48 -1.60 -5.77
N ARG A 83 -1.91 -1.53 -4.55
CA ARG A 83 -1.97 -0.27 -3.81
C ARG A 83 -1.00 0.68 -4.51
N MET A 84 -1.39 1.20 -5.67
CA MET A 84 -0.99 2.59 -5.89
C MET A 84 -1.64 3.28 -4.71
N ASP A 85 -0.82 3.83 -3.81
CA ASP A 85 -1.31 4.67 -2.73
C ASP A 85 -2.38 5.53 -3.38
N GLU A 86 -3.65 5.29 -3.05
CA GLU A 86 -4.70 6.17 -3.55
C GLU A 86 -4.18 7.53 -3.17
N ASP A 87 -3.94 8.41 -4.17
CA ASP A 87 -3.54 9.79 -3.97
C ASP A 87 -4.70 10.48 -3.24
N VAL A 88 -4.88 10.11 -1.97
CA VAL A 88 -5.90 10.62 -1.09
C VAL A 88 -5.29 11.90 -0.61
N TYR A 89 -5.86 12.99 -1.10
CA TYR A 89 -5.58 14.32 -0.59
C TYR A 89 -5.76 14.30 0.95
N THR A 90 -4.65 14.43 1.67
CA THR A 90 -4.61 14.52 3.13
C THR A 90 -3.99 15.85 3.53
N ILE A 91 -4.57 16.47 4.54
CA ILE A 91 -4.04 17.68 5.17
C ILE A 91 -3.17 17.24 6.34
N GLU A 92 -1.91 17.66 6.36
CA GLU A 92 -1.02 17.35 7.48
C GLU A 92 -1.47 18.07 8.75
N PRO A 93 -1.41 17.42 9.94
CA PRO A 93 -1.66 18.09 11.21
C PRO A 93 -0.66 19.22 11.45
N LEU A 94 -1.10 20.31 12.07
CA LEU A 94 -0.20 21.40 12.42
C LEU A 94 0.81 20.94 13.48
N THR A 95 2.05 21.37 13.29
CA THR A 95 3.09 21.31 14.32
C THR A 95 2.95 22.46 15.32
N GLN A 96 3.56 22.32 16.49
CA GLN A 96 3.58 23.39 17.50
C GLN A 96 4.28 24.66 16.98
N GLU A 97 5.28 24.51 16.12
CA GLU A 97 6.01 25.61 15.51
C GLU A 97 5.16 26.40 14.52
N GLU A 98 4.32 25.72 13.74
CA GLU A 98 3.39 26.37 12.83
C GLU A 98 2.25 27.05 13.59
N PHE A 99 1.73 26.40 14.63
CA PHE A 99 0.65 26.94 15.44
C PHE A 99 1.03 28.24 16.15
N THR A 100 2.28 28.35 16.62
CA THR A 100 2.77 29.57 17.29
C THR A 100 2.98 30.74 16.34
N LYS A 101 3.12 30.50 15.04
CA LYS A 101 3.20 31.54 14.00
C LYS A 101 1.83 32.15 13.66
N ILE A 102 0.73 31.50 14.06
CA ILE A 102 -0.63 31.98 13.77
C ILE A 102 -0.98 33.13 14.72
N PRO A 103 -1.40 34.30 14.19
CA PRO A 103 -1.80 35.42 15.03
C PRO A 103 -2.99 35.10 15.94
N LYS A 104 -2.96 35.58 17.19
CA LYS A 104 -4.00 35.30 18.20
C LYS A 104 -5.42 35.69 17.76
N TYR A 105 -5.54 36.76 16.96
CA TYR A 105 -6.84 37.21 16.46
C TYR A 105 -7.47 36.24 15.44
N MET A 106 -6.68 35.38 14.80
CA MET A 106 -7.17 34.33 13.89
C MET A 106 -7.57 33.07 14.64
N ILE A 107 -6.78 32.66 15.65
CA ILE A 107 -7.00 31.39 16.36
C ILE A 107 -8.08 31.47 17.45
N GLY A 108 -8.31 32.66 18.00
CA GLY A 108 -9.24 32.88 19.09
C GLY A 108 -8.87 32.08 20.34
N ARG A 109 -9.78 31.19 20.76
CA ARG A 109 -9.63 30.33 21.95
C ARG A 109 -9.35 28.85 21.62
N GLN A 110 -8.94 28.57 20.38
CA GLN A 110 -8.68 27.19 19.96
C GLN A 110 -7.28 26.74 20.40
N SER A 111 -7.19 25.48 20.83
CA SER A 111 -5.93 24.81 21.12
C SER A 111 -5.41 24.08 19.88
N LEU A 112 -4.11 23.78 19.85
CA LEU A 112 -3.50 22.94 18.80
C LEU A 112 -4.24 21.60 18.65
N VAL A 113 -4.57 20.97 19.78
CA VAL A 113 -5.29 19.70 19.82
C VAL A 113 -6.64 19.80 19.11
N ASN A 114 -7.40 20.87 19.37
CA ASN A 114 -8.71 21.05 18.74
C ASN A 114 -8.58 21.25 17.23
N VAL A 115 -7.61 22.05 16.78
CA VAL A 115 -7.37 22.30 15.36
C VAL A 115 -6.95 21.01 14.65
N ASN A 116 -6.05 20.22 15.24
CA ASN A 116 -5.61 18.96 14.66
C ASN A 116 -6.70 17.89 14.66
N ALA A 117 -7.56 17.85 15.67
CA ALA A 117 -8.73 16.98 15.68
C ALA A 117 -9.73 17.34 14.56
N PHE A 118 -9.89 18.64 14.30
CA PHE A 118 -10.71 19.13 13.19
C PHE A 118 -10.11 18.74 11.83
N ILE A 119 -8.79 18.88 11.65
CA ILE A 119 -8.08 18.42 10.45
C ILE A 119 -8.25 16.93 10.23
N ALA A 120 -8.11 16.11 11.29
CA ALA A 120 -8.33 14.67 11.21
C ALA A 120 -9.75 14.32 10.73
N THR A 121 -10.76 15.05 11.22
CA THR A 121 -12.15 14.89 10.78
C THR A 121 -12.31 15.24 9.30
N ILE A 122 -11.70 16.33 8.84
CA ILE A 122 -11.72 16.72 7.42
C ILE A 122 -11.07 15.62 6.56
N ASN A 123 -9.91 15.12 6.96
CA ASN A 123 -9.20 14.06 6.23
C ASN A 123 -10.04 12.79 6.12
N GLN A 124 -10.74 12.41 7.20
CA GLN A 124 -11.64 11.26 7.18
C GLN A 124 -12.79 11.45 6.18
N ILE A 125 -13.40 12.65 6.16
CA ILE A 125 -14.48 12.99 5.22
C ILE A 125 -13.95 13.01 3.79
N MET A 126 -12.78 13.60 3.54
CA MET A 126 -12.15 13.63 2.22
C MET A 126 -11.88 12.22 1.72
N LYS A 127 -11.27 11.37 2.56
CA LYS A 127 -11.05 9.95 2.23
C LYS A 127 -12.34 9.24 1.85
N ALA A 128 -13.42 9.44 2.62
CA ALA A 128 -14.73 8.86 2.31
C ALA A 128 -15.31 9.38 0.98
N LYS A 129 -15.24 10.70 0.73
CA LYS A 129 -15.72 11.33 -0.51
C LYS A 129 -14.98 10.80 -1.73
N TYR A 130 -13.65 10.85 -1.73
CA TYR A 130 -12.85 10.43 -2.88
C TYR A 130 -12.85 8.92 -3.08
N SER A 131 -12.94 8.12 -2.01
CA SER A 131 -13.15 6.67 -2.13
C SER A 131 -14.50 6.35 -2.78
N LEU A 132 -15.58 7.05 -2.40
CA LEU A 132 -16.89 6.89 -3.04
C LEU A 132 -16.85 7.29 -4.52
N LEU A 133 -16.13 8.35 -4.87
CA LEU A 133 -15.96 8.78 -6.25
C LEU A 133 -15.14 7.78 -7.08
N ALA A 134 -14.10 7.18 -6.49
CA ALA A 134 -13.26 6.16 -7.13
C ALA A 134 -14.03 4.87 -7.43
N LEU A 135 -14.99 4.48 -6.59
CA LEU A 135 -15.89 3.33 -6.82
C LEU A 135 -16.79 3.50 -8.06
N GLY A 136 -17.02 4.74 -8.49
CA GLY A 136 -17.87 5.09 -9.63
C GLY A 136 -19.36 4.79 -9.42
N LYS A 137 -20.14 5.06 -10.48
CA LYS A 137 -21.62 5.00 -10.45
C LYS A 137 -22.18 3.64 -9.99
N ILE A 138 -21.56 2.56 -10.46
CA ILE A 138 -21.99 1.19 -10.18
C ILE A 138 -21.64 0.79 -8.74
N GLY A 139 -20.45 1.18 -8.27
CA GLY A 139 -20.01 0.92 -6.90
C GLY A 139 -20.85 1.69 -5.87
N ALA A 140 -21.15 2.96 -6.13
CA ALA A 140 -22.02 3.78 -5.28
C ALA A 140 -23.44 3.21 -5.18
N LYS A 141 -24.02 2.73 -6.28
CA LYS A 141 -25.34 2.08 -6.28
C LYS A 141 -25.36 0.79 -5.45
N LYS A 142 -24.30 -0.02 -5.53
CA LYS A 142 -24.18 -1.25 -4.72
C LYS A 142 -24.03 -0.95 -3.23
N LYS A 143 -23.37 0.14 -2.87
CA LYS A 143 -23.19 0.59 -1.48
C LYS A 143 -24.44 1.27 -0.91
N GLY A 144 -25.42 1.62 -1.74
CA GLY A 144 -26.62 2.37 -1.34
C GLY A 144 -26.40 3.88 -1.20
N GLU A 145 -25.25 4.40 -1.63
CA GLU A 145 -24.86 5.82 -1.51
C GLU A 145 -24.94 6.55 -2.87
N PHE A 146 -25.87 6.14 -3.73
CA PHE A 146 -25.98 6.66 -5.09
C PHE A 146 -26.31 8.16 -5.14
N ASP A 147 -27.22 8.62 -4.29
CA ASP A 147 -27.66 10.02 -4.26
C ASP A 147 -26.51 10.94 -3.84
N LEU A 148 -25.73 10.51 -2.84
CA LEU A 148 -24.55 11.24 -2.37
C LEU A 148 -23.48 11.34 -3.47
N PHE A 149 -23.26 10.25 -4.22
CA PHE A 149 -22.35 10.27 -5.37
C PHE A 149 -22.81 11.23 -6.47
N MET A 150 -24.12 11.26 -6.77
CA MET A 150 -24.69 12.21 -7.74
C MET A 150 -24.53 13.65 -7.27
N GLN A 151 -24.73 13.92 -5.99
CA GLN A 151 -24.52 15.24 -5.40
C GLN A 151 -23.06 15.69 -5.57
N PHE A 152 -22.09 14.86 -5.19
CA PHE A 152 -20.67 15.21 -5.35
C PHE A 152 -20.29 15.46 -6.81
N LYS A 153 -20.85 14.69 -7.76
CA LYS A 153 -20.63 14.91 -9.19
C LYS A 153 -21.23 16.22 -9.69
N LYS A 154 -22.39 16.61 -9.15
CA LYS A 154 -23.00 17.91 -9.46
C LYS A 154 -22.12 19.05 -8.95
N GLU A 155 -21.66 18.98 -7.70
CA GLU A 155 -20.75 19.98 -7.12
C GLU A 155 -19.45 20.13 -7.94
N GLU A 156 -18.88 19.04 -8.46
CA GLU A 156 -17.73 19.09 -9.37
C GLU A 156 -18.03 19.78 -10.71
N ALA A 157 -19.24 19.56 -11.25
CA ALA A 157 -19.65 20.16 -12.53
C ALA A 157 -19.93 21.66 -12.38
N ASP A 158 -20.57 22.07 -11.28
CA ASP A 158 -20.86 23.47 -10.97
C ASP A 158 -19.56 24.30 -10.85
N LEU A 159 -18.50 23.72 -10.28
CA LEU A 159 -17.18 24.36 -10.17
C LEU A 159 -16.43 24.48 -11.51
N LYS A 160 -16.71 23.60 -12.48
CA LYS A 160 -16.09 23.63 -13.82
C LYS A 160 -16.70 24.66 -14.77
N GLY A 161 -17.68 25.44 -14.33
CA GLY A 161 -18.18 26.57 -15.10
C GLY A 161 -18.83 26.19 -16.43
N THR A 162 -19.46 25.02 -16.52
CA THR A 162 -20.47 24.77 -17.58
C THR A 162 -21.80 25.35 -17.14
N GLY A 163 -21.78 26.63 -16.78
CA GLY A 163 -22.93 27.46 -16.49
C GLY A 163 -23.17 28.41 -17.65
N ARG A 164 -24.06 27.98 -18.55
CA ARG A 164 -24.54 28.60 -19.81
C ARG A 164 -23.76 28.26 -21.07
#